data_AF-A0A836SB83-F1
#
_entry.id   AF-A0A836SB83-F1
#
_cell.length_a   1.000
_cell.length_b   1.000
_cell.length_c   1.000
_cell.angle_alpha   90.00
_cell.angle_beta   90.00
_cell.angle_gamma   90.00
#
_symmetry.space_group_name_H-M   'P 1'
#
loop_
_entity.id
_entity.type
_entity.pdbx_description
1 polymer ?
#
loop_
_entity_poly.entity_id
_entity_poly.type
_entity_poly.pdbx_seq_one_letter_code
_entity_poly.pdbx_strand_id
1 'polypeptide(L)'
;MPKKVQVMDTSILLVWLGVPGKDTCFIQGKIWNQSYVESLIKQEEEKGTTLVLPLATLIEAGNHIAQIKSPHTQKRYPLAQALADILKKAVDEEPPWLGLERPVLCEDDELKKYWEQEMF
;
A
#
# COMPACT_ATOMS: atom_id res chain seq x y z
N MET A 1 18.22 -6.57 15.72
CA MET A 1 18.14 -6.88 14.27
C MET A 1 17.30 -5.79 13.62
N PRO A 2 17.64 -5.28 12.43
CA PRO A 2 16.78 -4.31 11.73
C PRO A 2 15.43 -4.96 11.43
N LYS A 3 14.32 -4.26 11.71
CA LYS A 3 12.98 -4.71 11.35
C LYS A 3 12.82 -4.64 9.83
N LYS A 4 12.29 -5.70 9.22
CA LYS A 4 11.96 -5.68 7.79
C LYS A 4 10.82 -4.70 7.57
N VAL A 5 10.97 -3.81 6.59
CA VAL A 5 9.95 -2.86 6.16
C VAL A 5 9.58 -3.17 4.72
N GLN A 6 8.29 -3.20 4.42
CA GLN A 6 7.79 -3.34 3.05
C GLN A 6 6.80 -2.22 2.74
N VAL A 7 6.95 -1.62 1.58
CA VAL A 7 6.10 -0.53 1.10
C VAL A 7 5.06 -1.08 0.14
N MET A 8 3.79 -0.76 0.38
CA MET A 8 2.67 -1.23 -0.42
C MET A 8 2.56 -0.44 -1.73
N ASP A 9 2.70 -1.14 -2.86
CA ASP A 9 2.40 -0.59 -4.18
C ASP A 9 0.89 -0.61 -4.49
N THR A 10 0.43 0.31 -5.34
CA THR A 10 -0.98 0.40 -5.76
C THR A 10 -1.47 -0.90 -6.38
N SER A 11 -0.67 -1.55 -7.24
CA SER A 11 -1.09 -2.79 -7.90
C SER A 11 -1.40 -3.90 -6.89
N ILE A 12 -0.61 -4.04 -5.82
CA ILE A 12 -0.84 -5.03 -4.77
C ILE A 12 -2.08 -4.71 -3.95
N LEU A 13 -2.29 -3.43 -3.60
CA LEU A 13 -3.49 -3.00 -2.87
C LEU A 13 -4.78 -3.27 -3.68
N LEU A 14 -4.76 -3.02 -4.99
CA LEU A 14 -5.91 -3.28 -5.86
C LEU A 14 -6.23 -4.78 -6.00
N VAL A 15 -5.19 -5.63 -6.04
CA VAL A 15 -5.34 -7.09 -6.02
C VAL A 15 -5.95 -7.53 -4.69
N TRP A 16 -5.44 -7.00 -3.57
CA TRP A 16 -5.95 -7.34 -2.24
C TRP A 16 -7.42 -6.94 -2.06
N LEU A 17 -7.82 -5.78 -2.57
CA LEU A 17 -9.20 -5.31 -2.55
C LEU A 17 -10.10 -6.01 -3.57
N GLY A 18 -9.56 -6.76 -4.54
CA GLY A 18 -10.33 -7.42 -5.58
C GLY A 18 -10.99 -6.43 -6.57
N VAL A 19 -10.27 -5.36 -6.95
CA VAL A 19 -10.78 -4.34 -7.87
C VAL A 19 -10.93 -4.94 -9.28
N PRO A 20 -12.10 -4.85 -9.93
CA PRO A 20 -12.34 -5.48 -11.24
C PRO A 20 -11.34 -5.06 -12.32
N GLY A 21 -10.74 -6.05 -13.00
CA GLY A 21 -9.74 -5.83 -14.04
C GLY A 21 -8.37 -5.41 -13.51
N LYS A 22 -8.19 -5.42 -12.18
CA LYS A 22 -6.96 -5.15 -11.44
C LYS A 22 -6.81 -6.11 -10.25
N ASP A 23 -7.53 -7.23 -10.30
CA ASP A 23 -7.64 -8.28 -9.29
C ASP A 23 -6.52 -9.34 -9.41
N THR A 24 -5.62 -9.16 -10.37
CA THR A 24 -4.36 -9.92 -10.48
C THR A 24 -3.20 -9.01 -10.91
N CYS A 25 -1.97 -9.40 -10.54
CA CYS A 25 -0.75 -8.82 -11.11
C CYS A 25 0.24 -9.92 -11.49
N PHE A 26 1.14 -9.65 -12.45
CA PHE A 26 2.15 -10.60 -12.90
C PHE A 26 3.54 -10.15 -12.46
N ILE A 27 4.15 -10.91 -11.55
CA ILE A 27 5.44 -10.60 -10.95
C ILE A 27 6.33 -11.84 -11.06
N GLN A 28 7.52 -11.68 -11.66
CA GLN A 28 8.54 -12.73 -11.77
C GLN A 28 8.02 -14.07 -12.34
N GLY A 29 7.20 -14.01 -13.39
CA GLY A 29 6.67 -15.24 -14.02
C GLY A 29 5.44 -15.82 -13.33
N LYS A 30 4.92 -15.19 -12.26
CA LYS A 30 3.79 -15.70 -11.47
C LYS A 30 2.64 -14.69 -11.45
N ILE A 31 1.43 -15.23 -11.54
CA ILE A 31 0.20 -14.47 -11.31
C ILE A 31 -0.05 -14.43 -9.81
N TRP A 32 -0.14 -13.23 -9.26
CA TRP A 32 -0.59 -12.98 -7.89
C TRP A 32 -2.06 -12.61 -7.97
N ASN A 33 -2.89 -13.38 -7.29
CA ASN A 33 -4.31 -13.10 -7.12
C ASN A 33 -4.57 -12.68 -5.67
N GLN A 34 -5.82 -12.33 -5.36
CA GLN A 34 -6.23 -11.89 -4.03
C GLN A 34 -5.78 -12.87 -2.92
N SER A 35 -6.04 -14.17 -3.11
CA SER A 35 -5.67 -15.20 -2.12
C SER A 35 -4.16 -15.28 -1.87
N TYR A 36 -3.36 -15.16 -2.93
CA TYR A 36 -1.91 -15.13 -2.79
C TYR A 36 -1.45 -13.90 -2.00
N VAL A 37 -1.98 -12.71 -2.33
CA VAL A 37 -1.63 -11.46 -1.65
C VAL A 37 -2.02 -11.49 -0.18
N GLU A 38 -3.22 -11.98 0.15
CA GLU A 38 -3.67 -12.17 1.54
C GLU A 38 -2.73 -13.11 2.30
N SER A 39 -2.33 -14.22 1.68
CA SER A 39 -1.40 -15.17 2.31
C SER A 39 -0.02 -14.56 2.55
N LEU A 40 0.46 -13.73 1.62
CA LEU A 40 1.75 -13.05 1.73
C LEU A 40 1.71 -12.03 2.87
N ILE A 41 0.67 -11.22 2.94
CA ILE A 41 0.50 -10.21 4.00
C ILE A 41 0.45 -10.87 5.38
N LYS A 42 -0.31 -11.96 5.52
CA LYS A 42 -0.37 -12.73 6.77
C LYS A 42 1.00 -13.30 7.16
N GLN A 43 1.74 -13.86 6.21
CA GLN A 43 3.09 -14.37 6.47
C GLN A 43 4.07 -13.27 6.90
N GLU A 44 3.92 -12.06 6.36
CA GLU A 44 4.76 -10.91 6.73
C GLU A 44 4.38 -10.35 8.09
N GLU A 45 3.09 -10.33 8.43
CA GLU A 45 2.59 -10.01 9.77
C GLU A 45 3.13 -10.99 10.82
N GLU A 46 3.08 -12.31 10.56
CA GLU A 46 3.63 -13.35 11.43
C GLU A 46 5.16 -13.22 11.64
N LYS A 47 5.88 -12.63 10.69
CA LYS A 47 7.32 -12.34 10.78
C LYS A 47 7.62 -11.02 11.51
N GLY A 48 6.61 -10.25 11.88
CA GLY A 48 6.76 -8.91 12.46
C GLY A 48 7.27 -7.87 11.47
N THR A 49 7.03 -8.06 10.17
CA THR A 49 7.34 -7.07 9.13
C THR A 49 6.42 -5.86 9.29
N THR A 50 6.98 -4.67 9.17
CA THR A 50 6.20 -3.43 9.12
C THR A 50 5.74 -3.18 7.69
N LEU A 51 4.42 -3.13 7.48
CA LEU A 51 3.84 -2.70 6.20
C LEU A 51 3.57 -1.20 6.23
N VAL A 52 4.08 -0.50 5.22
CA VAL A 52 3.86 0.93 5.03
C VAL A 52 2.86 1.12 3.91
N LEU A 53 1.81 1.89 4.16
CA LEU A 53 0.84 2.31 3.14
C LEU A 53 1.13 3.75 2.72
N PRO A 54 1.73 3.99 1.54
CA PRO A 54 1.96 5.35 1.04
C PRO A 54 0.64 6.09 0.80
N LEU A 55 0.63 7.39 1.06
CA LEU A 55 -0.50 8.26 0.71
C LEU A 55 -0.78 8.25 -0.80
N ALA A 56 0.26 8.19 -1.63
CA ALA A 56 0.12 8.09 -3.09
C ALA A 56 -0.64 6.81 -3.50
N THR A 57 -0.29 5.67 -2.89
CA THR A 57 -0.96 4.38 -3.09
C THR A 57 -2.45 4.46 -2.75
N LEU A 58 -2.81 5.13 -1.65
CA LEU A 58 -4.20 5.36 -1.25
C LEU A 58 -4.97 6.20 -2.28
N ILE A 59 -4.38 7.32 -2.74
CA ILE A 59 -5.00 8.23 -3.71
C ILE A 59 -5.22 7.52 -5.06
N GLU A 60 -4.21 6.79 -5.54
CA GLU A 60 -4.29 6.07 -6.80
C GLU A 60 -5.31 4.91 -6.74
N ALA A 61 -5.34 4.16 -5.64
CA ALA A 61 -6.34 3.12 -5.42
C ALA A 61 -7.76 3.68 -5.38
N GLY A 62 -7.98 4.80 -4.68
CA GLY A 62 -9.25 5.51 -4.65
C GLY A 62 -9.70 5.97 -6.03
N ASN A 63 -8.78 6.54 -6.83
CA ASN A 63 -9.07 6.94 -8.21
C ASN A 63 -9.46 5.74 -9.09
N HIS A 64 -8.76 4.61 -8.97
CA HIS A 64 -9.12 3.39 -9.69
C HIS A 64 -10.50 2.85 -9.31
N ILE A 65 -10.83 2.85 -8.01
CA ILE A 65 -12.15 2.45 -7.52
C ILE A 65 -13.24 3.37 -8.09
N ALA A 66 -13.04 4.69 -8.03
CA ALA A 66 -14.01 5.67 -8.55
C ALA A 66 -14.29 5.49 -10.05
N GLN A 67 -13.30 5.04 -10.81
CA GLN A 67 -13.37 4.85 -12.26
C GLN A 67 -13.86 3.47 -12.71
N ILE A 68 -14.22 2.54 -11.80
CA ILE A 68 -14.77 1.22 -12.16
C ILE A 68 -15.98 1.37 -13.08
N LYS A 69 -15.98 0.74 -14.24
CA LYS A 69 -17.01 0.89 -15.28
C LYS A 69 -18.08 -0.20 -15.20
N SER A 70 -19.15 -0.03 -15.98
CA SER A 70 -20.14 -1.09 -16.23
C SER A 70 -19.45 -2.37 -16.74
N PRO A 71 -19.89 -3.58 -16.32
CA PRO A 71 -21.06 -3.89 -15.50
C PRO A 71 -20.76 -3.94 -13.98
N HIS A 72 -19.68 -3.31 -13.51
CA HIS A 72 -19.20 -3.40 -12.13
C HIS A 72 -19.37 -2.11 -11.30
N THR A 73 -20.10 -1.11 -11.79
CA THR A 73 -20.31 0.18 -11.11
C THR A 73 -20.81 0.03 -9.66
N GLN A 74 -21.63 -0.99 -9.38
CA GLN A 74 -22.13 -1.35 -8.04
C GLN A 74 -21.02 -1.72 -7.05
N LYS A 75 -19.81 -2.09 -7.51
CA LYS A 75 -18.67 -2.42 -6.65
C LYS A 75 -17.93 -1.19 -6.11
N ARG A 76 -18.17 0.02 -6.67
CA ARG A 76 -17.47 1.25 -6.25
C ARG A 76 -17.63 1.52 -4.75
N TYR A 77 -18.87 1.49 -4.26
CA TYR A 77 -19.18 1.78 -2.86
C TYR A 77 -18.58 0.75 -1.88
N PRO A 78 -18.79 -0.57 -2.02
CA PRO A 78 -18.20 -1.54 -1.10
C PRO A 78 -16.66 -1.54 -1.14
N LEU A 79 -16.04 -1.28 -2.30
CA LEU A 79 -14.58 -1.16 -2.40
C LEU A 79 -14.06 0.12 -1.74
N ALA A 80 -14.78 1.23 -1.87
CA ALA A 80 -14.44 2.47 -1.17
C ALA A 80 -14.53 2.29 0.36
N GLN A 81 -15.54 1.55 0.84
CA GLN A 81 -15.66 1.21 2.25
C GLN A 81 -14.49 0.33 2.71
N ALA A 82 -14.13 -0.71 1.96
CA ALA A 82 -12.99 -1.57 2.27
C ALA A 82 -11.65 -0.79 2.29
N LEU A 83 -11.46 0.16 1.36
CA LEU A 83 -10.30 1.04 1.36
C LEU A 83 -10.27 1.96 2.59
N ALA A 84 -11.43 2.50 2.99
CA ALA A 84 -11.57 3.31 4.20
C ALA A 84 -11.27 2.50 5.47
N ASP A 85 -11.67 1.23 5.51
CA ASP A 85 -11.36 0.34 6.63
C ASP A 85 -9.84 0.07 6.72
N ILE A 86 -9.15 -0.12 5.59
CA ILE A 86 -7.68 -0.22 5.56
C ILE A 86 -7.04 1.08 6.07
N LEU A 87 -7.52 2.24 5.61
CA LEU A 87 -7.01 3.53 6.06
C LEU A 87 -7.18 3.71 7.57
N LYS A 88 -8.35 3.36 8.10
CA LYS A 88 -8.62 3.45 9.53
C LYS A 88 -7.63 2.59 10.33
N LYS A 89 -7.42 1.33 9.93
CA LYS A 89 -6.43 0.45 10.56
C LYS A 89 -5.01 1.00 10.47
N ALA A 90 -4.65 1.61 9.35
CA ALA A 90 -3.34 2.23 9.17
C ALA A 90 -3.13 3.47 10.05
N VAL A 91 -4.17 4.28 10.25
CA VAL A 91 -4.15 5.46 11.13
C VAL A 91 -4.13 5.05 12.60
N ASP A 92 -4.89 4.01 12.96
CA ASP A 92 -4.97 3.48 14.33
C ASP A 92 -3.76 2.57 14.69
N GLU A 93 -2.76 2.48 13.79
CA GLU A 93 -1.55 1.65 13.93
C GLU A 93 -1.85 0.17 14.28
N GLU A 94 -2.96 -0.36 13.75
CA GLU A 94 -3.33 -1.76 13.92
C GLU A 94 -2.49 -2.67 12.99
N PRO A 95 -2.02 -3.85 13.48
CA PRO A 95 -1.29 -4.80 12.65
C PRO A 95 -2.00 -5.13 11.33
N PRO A 96 -1.27 -5.23 10.19
CA PRO A 96 0.19 -5.14 10.04
C PRO A 96 0.74 -3.69 9.87
N TRP A 97 -0.10 -2.68 10.05
CA TRP A 97 0.23 -1.29 9.84
C TRP A 97 0.80 -0.69 11.13
N LEU A 98 2.12 -0.58 11.20
CA LEU A 98 2.73 0.23 12.24
C LEU A 98 3.04 1.59 11.62
N GLY A 99 2.63 2.66 12.30
CA GLY A 99 3.21 3.96 12.07
C GLY A 99 4.73 3.79 12.15
N LEU A 100 5.44 4.04 11.06
CA LEU A 100 6.86 4.27 11.19
C LEU A 100 6.98 5.40 12.23
N GLU A 101 7.80 5.22 13.27
CA GLU A 101 8.31 6.38 14.00
C GLU A 101 8.69 7.38 12.91
N ARG A 102 8.01 8.55 12.90
CA ARG A 102 8.17 9.55 11.85
C ARG A 102 9.64 9.54 11.53
N PRO A 103 10.07 9.16 10.31
CA PRO A 103 11.44 9.42 9.97
C PRO A 103 11.53 10.92 10.27
N VAL A 104 12.50 11.30 11.10
CA VAL A 104 13.09 12.60 10.92
C VAL A 104 13.50 12.53 9.46
N LEU A 105 12.59 12.97 8.56
CA LEU A 105 12.86 13.20 7.16
C LEU A 105 14.03 14.15 7.29
N CYS A 106 15.24 13.57 7.15
CA CYS A 106 16.56 14.13 7.41
C CYS A 106 16.45 15.57 7.91
N GLU A 107 16.74 15.87 9.20
CA GLU A 107 16.62 17.24 9.76
C GLU A 107 16.85 18.22 8.63
N ASP A 108 15.83 19.00 8.23
CA ASP A 108 15.63 19.52 6.85
C ASP A 108 16.91 20.01 6.13
N ASP A 109 17.90 20.43 6.90
CA ASP A 109 19.27 20.79 6.55
C ASP A 109 20.14 19.68 5.89
N GLU A 110 20.02 18.40 6.26
CA GLU A 110 20.85 17.31 5.71
C GLU A 110 20.44 16.96 4.28
N LEU A 111 19.14 16.77 4.02
CA LEU A 111 18.61 16.53 2.67
C LEU A 111 18.92 17.69 1.72
N LYS A 112 18.87 18.92 2.24
CA LYS A 112 19.21 20.13 1.50
C LYS A 112 20.69 20.20 1.15
N LYS A 113 21.58 19.82 2.08
CA LYS A 113 23.03 19.69 1.81
C LYS A 113 23.33 18.66 0.73
N TYR A 114 22.69 17.49 0.75
CA TYR A 114 22.89 16.48 -0.30
C TYR A 114 22.42 16.98 -1.68
N TRP A 115 21.28 17.67 -1.72
CA TRP A 115 20.78 18.32 -2.95
C TRP A 115 21.72 19.41 -3.48
N GLU A 116 22.31 20.22 -2.60
CA GLU A 116 23.25 21.28 -2.97
C GLU A 116 24.62 20.72 -3.42
N GLN A 117 25.04 19.57 -2.88
CA GLN A 117 26.30 18.90 -3.24
C GLN A 117 26.26 18.17 -4.58
N GLU A 118 25.10 17.68 -5.04
CA GLU A 118 24.98 17.02 -6.35
C GLU A 118 24.72 18.01 -7.52
N MET A 119 24.47 19.28 -7.22
CA MET A 119 24.16 20.32 -8.22
C MET A 119 25.32 21.31 -8.47
N PHE A 120 26.50 21.10 -7.88
CA PHE A 120 27.73 21.88 -8.14
C PHE A 120 29.00 21.03 -8.18
#